data_AF-A0A1J4XT74-F1
#
_entry.id   AF-A0A1J4XT74-F1
#
_cell.length_a   1.000
_cell.length_b   1.000
_cell.length_c   1.000
_cell.angle_alpha   90.00
_cell.angle_beta   90.00
_cell.angle_gamma   90.00
#
_symmetry.space_group_name_H-M   'P 1'
#
loop_
_entity.id
_entity.type
_entity.pdbx_description
1 polymer ?
#
loop_
_entity_poly.entity_id
_entity_poly.type
_entity_poly.pdbx_seq_one_letter_code
_entity_poly.pdbx_strand_id
1 'polypeptide(L)'
;MKQIDNCSLSTVNCFWWFRKVEGWVPKDSGLPNNGQREKVLVVWRKLTDDIEQDNLMLDEWFQKNRINTRDFEFDTIYVNGSNNLPNLKLDDENWKVRLIEEEFMKRMWEAQ
;
A
#
# COMPACT_ATOMS: atom_id res chain seq x y z
N MET A 1 19.94 4.23 2.68
CA MET A 1 18.46 4.28 2.63
C MET A 1 18.08 5.74 2.78
N LYS A 2 17.55 6.39 1.74
CA LYS A 2 17.23 7.83 1.82
C LYS A 2 15.82 7.98 2.38
N GLN A 3 15.73 8.57 3.57
CA GLN A 3 14.49 8.93 4.22
C GLN A 3 13.97 10.21 3.58
N ILE A 4 12.78 10.17 2.99
CA ILE A 4 12.10 11.33 2.42
C ILE A 4 10.81 11.49 3.22
N ASP A 5 10.85 12.36 4.22
CA ASP A 5 9.70 12.71 5.04
C ASP A 5 8.91 13.82 4.32
N ASN A 6 7.86 13.45 3.59
CA ASN A 6 7.00 14.40 2.85
C ASN A 6 5.72 14.69 3.63
N CYS A 7 5.80 15.60 4.61
CA CYS A 7 4.63 16.24 5.20
C CYS A 7 4.14 17.34 4.24
N SER A 8 2.97 17.15 3.62
CA SER A 8 2.26 18.23 2.93
C SER A 8 0.95 18.51 3.60
N LEU A 9 0.91 19.60 4.35
CA LEU A 9 0.16 20.82 4.05
C LEU A 9 0.50 21.81 5.18
N SER A 10 0.44 23.09 4.84
CA SER A 10 0.95 24.20 5.64
C SER A 10 0.41 24.26 7.08
N THR A 11 1.34 24.38 8.03
CA THR A 11 1.20 24.91 9.39
C THR A 11 0.40 24.07 10.41
N VAL A 12 1.07 23.82 11.55
CA VAL A 12 0.56 23.26 12.82
C VAL A 12 0.49 21.73 12.87
N ASN A 13 1.59 21.12 13.36
CA ASN A 13 1.78 19.69 13.65
C ASN A 13 1.50 18.74 12.47
N CYS A 14 2.56 18.08 11.97
CA CYS A 14 2.40 16.93 11.06
C CYS A 14 1.76 15.75 11.81
N PHE A 15 0.44 15.82 12.00
CA PHE A 15 -0.38 14.77 12.60
C PHE A 15 -0.37 13.50 11.74
N TRP A 16 -0.27 13.68 10.42
CA TRP A 16 -0.17 12.60 9.42
C TRP A 16 1.23 12.50 8.86
N TRP A 17 1.78 11.29 8.86
CA TRP A 17 2.99 10.95 8.13
C TRP A 17 2.76 9.67 7.34
N PHE A 18 3.36 9.62 6.15
CA PHE A 18 3.30 8.49 5.24
C PHE A 18 4.73 8.00 4.97
N ARG A 19 4.91 6.68 4.98
CA ARG A 19 6.12 5.99 4.55
C ARG A 19 5.78 5.16 3.33
N LYS A 20 6.63 5.31 2.33
CA LYS A 20 6.60 4.55 1.09
C LYS A 20 7.75 3.56 1.11
N VAL A 21 7.44 2.28 0.92
CA VAL A 21 8.45 1.25 0.70
C VAL A 21 8.11 0.55 -0.60
N GLU A 22 9.06 0.54 -1.52
CA GLU A 22 8.94 -0.18 -2.79
C GLU A 22 9.85 -1.40 -2.75
N GLY A 23 9.39 -2.50 -3.33
CA GLY A 23 10.14 -3.73 -3.40
C GLY A 23 9.57 -4.69 -4.43
N TRP A 24 10.09 -5.91 -4.41
CA TRP A 24 9.66 -6.98 -5.30
C TRP A 24 9.50 -8.25 -4.47
N VAL A 25 8.49 -9.04 -4.78
CA VAL A 25 8.29 -10.37 -4.21
C VAL A 25 8.24 -11.40 -5.32
N PRO A 26 8.66 -12.65 -5.11
CA PRO A 26 8.44 -13.71 -6.08
C PRO A 26 6.94 -13.90 -6.31
N LYS A 27 6.53 -13.97 -7.57
CA LYS A 27 5.12 -14.23 -7.94
C LYS A 27 4.66 -15.61 -7.46
N ASP A 28 5.59 -16.57 -7.47
CA ASP A 28 5.36 -17.94 -7.07
C ASP A 28 6.10 -18.22 -5.75
N SER A 29 5.34 -18.48 -4.69
CA SER A 29 5.91 -18.82 -3.38
C SER A 29 6.53 -20.23 -3.35
N GLY A 30 6.13 -21.12 -4.25
CA GLY A 30 6.67 -22.48 -4.36
C GLY A 30 7.94 -22.56 -5.21
N LEU A 31 8.12 -21.64 -6.15
CA LEU A 31 9.29 -21.55 -7.04
C LEU A 31 9.91 -20.14 -7.05
N PRO A 32 10.56 -19.72 -5.95
CA PRO A 32 11.08 -18.36 -5.79
C PRO A 32 12.17 -17.97 -6.81
N ASN A 33 12.80 -18.96 -7.47
CA ASN A 33 13.86 -18.75 -8.45
C ASN A 33 13.40 -18.77 -9.91
N ASN A 34 12.10 -18.80 -10.20
CA ASN A 34 11.56 -18.78 -11.58
C ASN A 34 11.73 -17.41 -12.28
N GLY A 35 12.33 -16.42 -11.62
CA GLY A 35 12.55 -15.08 -12.18
C GLY A 35 11.29 -14.21 -12.30
N GLN A 36 10.10 -14.77 -12.08
CA GLN A 36 8.84 -14.03 -12.01
C GLN A 36 8.78 -13.24 -10.70
N ARG A 37 8.70 -11.92 -10.80
CA ARG A 37 8.66 -10.98 -9.68
C ARG A 37 7.44 -10.09 -9.83
N GLU A 38 6.79 -9.81 -8.71
CA GLU A 38 5.72 -8.83 -8.61
C GLU A 38 6.28 -7.58 -7.95
N LYS A 39 6.02 -6.40 -8.53
CA LYS A 39 6.37 -5.14 -7.89
C LYS A 39 5.37 -4.83 -6.80
N VAL A 40 5.90 -4.59 -5.61
CA VAL A 40 5.11 -4.33 -4.43
C VAL A 40 5.37 -2.91 -3.94
N LEU A 41 4.29 -2.21 -3.65
CA LEU A 41 4.28 -0.95 -2.92
C LEU A 41 3.69 -1.18 -1.54
N VAL A 42 4.37 -0.72 -0.50
CA VAL A 42 3.84 -0.69 0.86
C VAL A 42 3.72 0.77 1.28
N VAL A 43 2.50 1.16 1.63
CA VAL A 43 2.16 2.49 2.15
C VAL A 43 1.81 2.33 3.62
N TRP A 44 2.69 2.83 4.48
CA TRP A 44 2.48 2.85 5.91
C TRP A 44 2.15 4.27 6.36
N ARG A 45 1.04 4.45 7.06
CA ARG A 45 0.62 5.77 7.54
C ARG A 45 0.34 5.76 9.04
N LYS A 46 0.39 6.95 9.65
CA LYS A 46 -0.16 7.16 10.98
C LYS A 46 -1.65 7.44 10.87
N LEU A 47 -2.44 6.66 11.59
CA LEU A 47 -3.89 6.86 11.72
C LEU A 47 -4.15 7.86 12.86
N THR A 48 -5.18 8.69 12.70
CA THR A 48 -5.52 9.76 13.65
C THR A 48 -6.89 9.56 14.31
N ASP A 49 -7.37 8.31 14.33
CA ASP A 49 -8.69 7.86 14.82
C ASP A 49 -9.90 8.39 14.00
N ASP A 50 -9.70 9.38 13.13
CA ASP A 50 -10.68 9.84 12.14
C ASP A 50 -10.47 9.14 10.79
N ILE A 51 -11.32 8.15 10.53
CA ILE A 51 -11.26 7.33 9.31
C ILE A 51 -11.51 8.15 8.03
N GLU A 52 -12.40 9.15 8.07
CA GLU A 52 -12.72 9.95 6.88
C GLU A 52 -11.52 10.82 6.50
N GLN A 53 -10.91 11.49 7.47
CA GLN A 53 -9.71 12.30 7.25
C GLN A 53 -8.51 11.43 6.84
N ASP A 54 -8.32 10.28 7.47
CA ASP A 54 -7.23 9.36 7.13
C ASP A 54 -7.35 8.85 5.69
N ASN A 55 -8.57 8.57 5.22
CA ASN A 55 -8.86 8.16 3.84
C ASN A 55 -8.65 9.30 2.84
N LEU A 56 -9.12 10.51 3.16
CA LEU A 56 -8.91 11.68 2.30
C LEU A 56 -7.42 11.99 2.14
N MET A 57 -6.66 11.94 3.23
CA MET A 57 -5.21 12.16 3.20
C MET A 57 -4.47 11.07 2.43
N LEU A 58 -4.96 9.83 2.45
CA LEU A 58 -4.42 8.74 1.63
C LEU A 58 -4.62 9.02 0.14
N ASP A 59 -5.82 9.42 -0.28
CA ASP A 59 -6.14 9.74 -1.67
C ASP A 59 -5.28 10.90 -2.19
N GLU A 60 -5.17 11.98 -1.40
CA GLU A 60 -4.28 13.12 -1.68
C GLU A 60 -2.81 12.68 -1.81
N TRP A 61 -2.36 11.78 -0.94
CA TRP A 61 -1.01 11.24 -1.01
C TRP A 61 -0.77 10.43 -2.28
N PHE A 62 -1.72 9.59 -2.71
CA PHE A 62 -1.61 8.85 -3.97
C PHE A 62 -1.56 9.79 -5.17
N GLN A 63 -2.43 10.80 -5.22
CA GLN A 63 -2.44 11.82 -6.28
C GLN A 63 -1.12 12.59 -6.33
N LYS A 64 -0.62 13.05 -5.19
CA LYS A 64 0.63 13.82 -5.11
C LYS A 64 1.85 13.01 -5.53
N ASN A 65 1.90 11.73 -5.19
CA ASN A 65 2.98 10.84 -5.61
C ASN A 65 2.81 10.33 -7.05
N ARG A 66 1.74 10.72 -7.74
CA ARG A 66 1.37 10.25 -9.10
C ARG A 66 1.27 8.73 -9.19
N ILE A 67 0.91 8.08 -8.09
CA ILE A 67 0.73 6.64 -8.05
C ILE A 67 -0.71 6.35 -8.43
N ASN A 68 -0.90 5.85 -9.64
CA ASN A 68 -2.20 5.46 -10.12
C ASN A 68 -2.43 3.98 -9.82
N THR A 69 -3.47 3.67 -9.04
CA THR A 69 -3.86 2.28 -8.78
C THR A 69 -4.28 1.55 -10.05
N ARG A 70 -4.53 2.24 -11.17
CA ARG A 70 -4.83 1.63 -12.48
C ARG A 70 -3.59 1.35 -13.33
N ASP A 71 -2.44 1.95 -13.04
CA ASP A 71 -1.25 1.78 -13.90
C ASP A 71 -0.49 0.49 -13.59
N PHE A 72 0.18 -0.07 -14.61
CA PHE A 72 1.01 -1.29 -14.52
C PHE A 72 2.32 -1.09 -13.74
N GLU A 73 2.48 0.02 -13.02
CA GLU A 73 3.70 0.28 -12.27
C GLU A 73 3.85 -0.69 -11.10
N PHE A 74 2.76 -0.96 -10.36
CA PHE A 74 2.76 -1.86 -9.21
C PHE A 74 1.73 -2.97 -9.43
N ASP A 75 2.12 -4.21 -9.14
CA ASP A 75 1.23 -5.36 -9.19
C ASP A 75 0.38 -5.44 -7.92
N THR A 76 1.00 -5.19 -6.76
CA THR A 76 0.33 -5.20 -5.45
C THR A 76 0.69 -3.98 -4.62
N ILE A 77 -0.30 -3.41 -3.96
CA ILE A 77 -0.18 -2.25 -3.06
C ILE A 77 -0.75 -2.65 -1.71
N TYR A 78 0.08 -2.59 -0.67
CA TYR A 78 -0.31 -2.84 0.70
C TYR A 78 -0.48 -1.51 1.45
N VAL A 79 -1.60 -1.32 2.13
CA VAL A 79 -1.90 -0.11 2.91
C VAL A 79 -2.27 -0.50 4.35
N ASN A 80 -1.80 0.28 5.32
CA ASN A 80 -2.21 0.12 6.73
C ASN A 80 -3.51 0.91 7.02
N GLY A 81 -4.47 0.25 7.69
CA GLY A 81 -5.75 0.83 8.10
C GLY A 81 -6.80 0.83 7.00
N SER A 82 -8.01 1.27 7.33
CA SER A 82 -9.15 1.36 6.40
C SER A 82 -8.78 2.11 5.11
N ASN A 83 -9.24 1.65 3.95
CA ASN A 83 -8.96 2.34 2.70
C ASN A 83 -10.28 2.55 1.92
N ASN A 84 -10.38 3.68 1.21
CA ASN A 84 -11.50 3.97 0.31
C ASN A 84 -11.08 3.91 -1.17
N LEU A 85 -9.89 3.36 -1.46
CA LEU A 85 -9.42 3.23 -2.83
C LEU A 85 -10.35 2.24 -3.54
N PRO A 86 -10.75 2.54 -4.79
CA PRO A 86 -11.52 1.60 -5.58
C PRO A 86 -10.67 0.34 -5.77
N ASN A 87 -11.06 -0.72 -5.08
CA ASN A 87 -10.44 -2.03 -5.18
C ASN A 87 -10.56 -2.51 -6.64
N LEU A 88 -9.50 -2.31 -7.41
CA LEU A 88 -9.40 -2.83 -8.77
C LEU A 88 -9.12 -4.33 -8.66
N LYS A 89 -10.15 -5.11 -8.99
CA LYS A 89 -10.04 -6.55 -9.17
C LYS A 89 -9.18 -6.77 -10.42
N LEU A 90 -7.98 -7.34 -10.28
CA LEU A 90 -7.26 -7.86 -11.44
C LEU A 90 -7.99 -9.11 -11.95
N ASP A 91 -7.82 -9.41 -13.24
CA ASP A 91 -8.53 -10.49 -13.95
C ASP A 91 -8.38 -11.90 -13.32
N ASP A 92 -7.42 -12.09 -12.40
CA ASP A 92 -7.13 -13.37 -11.72
C ASP A 92 -7.40 -13.32 -10.19
N GLU A 93 -8.57 -12.82 -9.77
CA GLU A 93 -9.03 -12.80 -8.36
C GLU A 93 -8.13 -12.05 -7.34
N ASN A 94 -7.00 -11.50 -7.80
CA ASN A 94 -6.05 -10.77 -6.96
C ASN A 94 -6.46 -9.30 -6.84
N TRP A 95 -6.65 -8.86 -5.60
CA TRP A 95 -6.87 -7.46 -5.29
C TRP A 95 -5.56 -6.69 -5.39
N LYS A 96 -5.57 -5.60 -6.17
CA LYS A 96 -4.38 -4.75 -6.35
C LYS A 96 -4.04 -3.97 -5.09
N VAL A 97 -5.05 -3.50 -4.36
CA VAL A 97 -4.88 -2.84 -3.06
C VAL A 97 -5.30 -3.83 -1.98
N ARG A 98 -4.44 -4.02 -0.97
CA ARG A 98 -4.70 -4.94 0.14
C ARG A 98 -4.38 -4.28 1.48
N LEU A 99 -5.12 -4.66 2.51
CA LEU A 99 -4.82 -4.21 3.86
C LEU A 99 -3.65 -5.03 4.42
N ILE A 100 -2.64 -4.33 4.93
CA ILE A 100 -1.47 -4.98 5.55
C ILE A 100 -1.92 -5.90 6.68
N GLU A 101 -2.86 -5.44 7.50
CA GLU A 101 -3.34 -6.16 8.68
C GLU A 101 -4.01 -7.49 8.28
N GLU A 102 -4.92 -7.44 7.30
CA GLU A 102 -5.59 -8.65 6.80
C GLU A 102 -4.58 -9.61 6.17
N GLU A 103 -3.75 -9.14 5.25
CA GLU A 103 -2.80 -10.01 4.53
C GLU A 103 -1.72 -10.60 5.44
N PHE A 104 -1.27 -9.83 6.44
CA PHE A 104 -0.30 -10.32 7.42
C PHE A 104 -0.94 -11.37 8.32
N MET A 105 -2.17 -11.15 8.78
CA MET A 105 -2.91 -12.13 9.57
C MET A 105 -3.14 -13.43 8.77
N LYS A 106 -3.57 -13.32 7.51
CA LYS A 106 -3.73 -14.49 6.63
C LYS A 106 -2.41 -15.23 6.44
N ARG A 107 -1.32 -14.55 6.07
CA ARG A 107 -0.03 -15.22 5.84
C ARG A 107 0.59 -15.84 7.09
N MET A 108 0.32 -15.27 8.25
CA MET A 108 0.86 -15.76 9.51
C MET A 108 0.01 -16.87 10.15
N TRP A 109 -1.33 -16.84 9.97
CA TRP A 109 -2.27 -17.75 10.65
C TRP A 109 -3.15 -18.61 9.73
N GLU A 110 -3.41 -18.22 8.48
CA GLU A 110 -4.09 -19.06 7.47
C GLU A 110 -3.11 -19.96 6.71
N ALA A 111 -1.89 -20.18 7.23
CA ALA A 111 -1.05 -21.29 6.80
C ALA A 111 -1.64 -22.61 7.32
N GLN A 112 -2.83 -22.98 6.85
CA GLN A 112 -3.46 -24.27 7.11
C GLN A 112 -4.25 -24.79 5.90
#